data_AF-A0A939ZND4-F1
#
_entry.id   AF-A0A939ZND4-F1
#
_cell.length_a   1.000
_cell.length_b   1.000
_cell.length_c   1.000
_cell.angle_alpha   90.00
_cell.angle_beta   90.00
_cell.angle_gamma   90.00
#
_symmetry.space_group_name_H-M   'P 1'
#
loop_
_entity.id
_entity.type
_entity.pdbx_description
1 polymer ?
#
loop_
_entity_poly.entity_id
_entity_poly.type
_entity_poly.pdbx_seq_one_letter_code
_entity_poly.pdbx_strand_id
1 'polypeptide(L)'
;MEDYLIREIDKIGELLMHVAKRLGLVGEESPKYSVEDVKAEFGKAGLPLELDAVLQQPNPVRYLVETVQISDLGLESFIDIVFHSDLDEPVKQALLADALAWLD
;
A
#
# COMPACT_ATOMS: atom_id res chain seq x y z
N MET A 1 -24.29 6.21 -13.23
CA MET A 1 -24.06 6.89 -11.93
C MET A 1 -23.21 6.03 -10.98
N GLU A 2 -22.97 4.74 -11.26
CA GLU A 2 -22.03 3.89 -10.51
C GLU A 2 -20.54 4.18 -10.82
N ASP A 3 -20.19 4.66 -12.02
CA ASP A 3 -18.79 4.90 -12.43
C ASP A 3 -18.02 5.96 -11.61
N TYR A 4 -18.71 6.85 -10.89
CA TYR A 4 -18.03 7.93 -10.16
C TYR A 4 -17.46 7.44 -8.81
N LEU A 5 -18.15 6.50 -8.15
CA LEU A 5 -17.70 5.90 -6.90
C LEU A 5 -16.51 4.96 -7.12
N ILE A 6 -16.52 4.18 -8.21
CA ILE A 6 -15.42 3.28 -8.56
C ILE A 6 -14.15 4.09 -8.94
N ARG A 7 -14.30 5.22 -9.65
CA ARG A 7 -13.14 6.09 -9.99
C ARG A 7 -12.50 6.78 -8.78
N GLU A 8 -13.28 7.15 -7.76
CA GLU A 8 -12.71 7.73 -6.54
C GLU A 8 -11.97 6.66 -5.70
N ILE A 9 -12.41 5.40 -5.78
CA ILE A 9 -11.75 4.26 -5.15
C ILE A 9 -10.41 3.92 -5.83
N ASP A 10 -10.38 3.86 -7.17
CA ASP A 10 -9.15 3.57 -7.94
C ASP A 10 -8.03 4.59 -7.70
N LYS A 11 -8.40 5.80 -7.28
CA LYS A 11 -7.46 6.87 -6.99
C LYS A 11 -6.44 6.50 -5.92
N ILE A 12 -6.82 5.70 -4.92
CA ILE A 12 -5.88 5.27 -3.87
C ILE A 12 -4.84 4.32 -4.45
N GLY A 13 -5.26 3.36 -5.28
CA GLY A 13 -4.34 2.44 -5.94
C GLY A 13 -3.40 3.14 -6.91
N GLU A 14 -3.90 4.10 -7.69
CA GLU A 14 -3.07 4.93 -8.57
C GLU A 14 -2.06 5.78 -7.78
N LEU A 15 -2.44 6.31 -6.62
CA LEU A 15 -1.55 7.11 -5.78
C LEU A 15 -0.47 6.24 -5.11
N LEU A 16 -0.83 5.05 -4.62
CA LEU A 16 0.14 4.10 -4.07
C LEU A 16 1.13 3.65 -5.14
N MET A 17 0.67 3.38 -6.36
CA MET A 17 1.54 3.07 -7.49
C MET A 17 2.49 4.24 -7.81
N HIS A 18 2.03 5.49 -7.74
CA HIS A 18 2.90 6.65 -7.89
C HIS A 18 3.96 6.73 -6.78
N VAL A 19 3.59 6.44 -5.53
CA VAL A 19 4.51 6.39 -4.40
C VAL A 19 5.53 5.27 -4.61
N ALA A 20 5.10 4.06 -4.96
CA ALA A 20 5.97 2.93 -5.26
C ALA A 20 6.99 3.28 -6.35
N LYS A 21 6.56 3.96 -7.43
CA LYS A 21 7.46 4.43 -8.51
C LYS A 21 8.44 5.49 -8.04
N ARG A 22 8.02 6.45 -7.19
CA ARG A 22 8.92 7.47 -6.63
C ARG A 22 9.97 6.86 -5.71
N LEU A 23 9.55 5.88 -4.95
CA LEU A 23 10.41 5.04 -4.13
C LEU A 23 11.14 4.01 -5.00
N GLY A 24 11.09 4.02 -6.33
CA GLY A 24 11.81 3.05 -7.17
C GLY A 24 11.54 1.58 -6.83
N LEU A 25 10.39 1.27 -6.23
CA LEU A 25 10.01 -0.09 -5.80
C LEU A 25 9.51 -0.94 -6.97
N VAL A 26 9.14 -0.25 -8.06
CA VAL A 26 8.69 -0.85 -9.31
C VAL A 26 9.88 -0.87 -10.29
N GLY A 27 10.57 -2.01 -10.44
CA GLY A 27 11.71 -2.18 -11.36
C GLY A 27 12.54 -3.46 -11.09
N GLU A 28 13.54 -3.74 -11.94
CA GLU A 28 14.40 -4.94 -11.82
C GLU A 28 15.42 -4.88 -10.66
N GLU A 29 15.76 -3.68 -10.19
CA GLU A 29 16.63 -3.47 -9.02
C GLU A 29 15.99 -2.45 -8.07
N SER A 30 14.97 -2.91 -7.34
CA SER A 30 14.28 -2.09 -6.36
C SER A 30 15.20 -1.83 -5.15
N PRO A 31 15.48 -0.56 -4.81
CA PRO A 31 16.33 -0.22 -3.67
C PRO A 31 15.66 -0.62 -2.35
N LYS A 32 16.46 -0.87 -1.30
CA LYS A 32 15.93 -1.02 0.06
C LYS A 32 15.69 0.36 0.67
N TYR A 33 14.49 0.58 1.21
CA TYR A 33 14.12 1.85 1.83
C TYR A 33 13.86 1.65 3.32
N SER A 34 14.06 2.71 4.10
CA SER A 34 13.53 2.73 5.46
C SER A 34 12.02 2.94 5.42
N VAL A 35 11.33 2.46 6.44
CA VAL A 35 9.92 2.76 6.69
C VAL A 35 9.69 4.27 6.81
N GLU A 36 10.66 5.04 7.32
CA GLU A 36 10.56 6.49 7.39
C GLU A 36 10.55 7.15 6.01
N ASP A 37 11.37 6.68 5.07
CA ASP A 37 11.36 7.16 3.69
C ASP A 37 10.03 6.87 3.01
N VAL A 38 9.51 5.66 3.22
CA VAL A 38 8.20 5.24 2.72
C VAL A 38 7.11 6.16 3.27
N LYS A 39 7.07 6.38 4.58
CA LYS A 39 6.10 7.29 5.23
C LYS A 39 6.18 8.70 4.69
N ALA A 40 7.39 9.22 4.52
CA ALA A 40 7.60 10.57 4.00
C ALA A 40 7.03 10.72 2.59
N GLU A 41 7.19 9.72 1.72
CA GLU A 41 6.58 9.76 0.38
C GLU A 41 5.06 9.59 0.41
N PHE A 42 4.51 8.77 1.31
CA PHE A 42 3.06 8.69 1.53
C PHE A 42 2.47 10.05 1.91
N GLY A 43 3.10 10.75 2.87
CA GLY A 43 2.67 12.08 3.30
C GLY A 43 2.79 13.13 2.19
N LYS A 44 3.90 13.14 1.43
CA LYS A 44 4.11 14.06 0.30
C LYS A 44 3.12 13.83 -0.85
N ALA A 45 2.67 12.60 -1.05
CA ALA A 45 1.67 12.28 -2.06
C ALA A 45 0.27 12.82 -1.72
N GLY A 46 0.07 13.37 -0.52
CA GLY A 46 -1.24 13.86 -0.06
C GLY A 46 -2.26 12.73 0.04
N LEU A 47 -1.78 11.51 0.30
CA LEU A 47 -2.65 10.37 0.54
C LEU A 47 -3.47 10.63 1.80
N PRO A 48 -4.79 10.36 1.80
CA PRO A 48 -5.61 10.43 3.02
C PRO A 48 -5.28 9.30 4.01
N LEU A 49 -4.18 8.57 3.78
CA LEU A 49 -3.80 7.35 4.47
C LEU A 49 -2.41 7.53 5.10
N GLU A 50 -2.38 7.47 6.43
CA GLU A 50 -1.14 7.44 7.20
C GLU A 50 -0.69 5.99 7.37
N LEU A 51 0.50 5.64 6.88
CA LEU A 51 1.01 4.27 6.92
C LEU A 51 1.09 3.73 8.36
N ASP A 52 1.46 4.57 9.33
CA ASP A 52 1.46 4.18 10.75
C ASP A 52 0.07 3.83 11.26
N ALA A 53 -0.95 4.61 10.88
CA ALA A 53 -2.31 4.35 11.30
C ALA A 53 -2.85 3.04 10.69
N VAL A 54 -2.43 2.71 9.47
CA VAL A 54 -2.76 1.45 8.79
C VAL A 54 -2.07 0.27 9.48
N LEU A 55 -0.76 0.37 9.72
CA LEU A 55 0.01 -0.71 10.35
C LEU A 55 -0.37 -0.96 11.82
N GLN A 56 -0.95 0.03 12.50
CA GLN A 56 -1.51 -0.12 13.84
C GLN A 56 -2.88 -0.78 13.87
N GLN A 57 -3.53 -1.00 12.72
CA GLN A 57 -4.80 -1.72 12.68
C GLN A 57 -4.59 -3.19 13.07
N PRO A 58 -5.56 -3.83 13.76
CA PRO A 58 -5.49 -5.25 14.08
C PRO A 58 -5.34 -6.16 12.86
N ASN A 59 -5.88 -5.73 11.71
CA ASN A 59 -5.63 -6.34 10.41
C ASN A 59 -5.51 -5.23 9.36
N PRO A 60 -4.28 -4.82 9.00
CA PRO A 60 -4.05 -3.70 8.08
C PRO A 60 -4.62 -3.95 6.68
N VAL A 61 -4.45 -5.16 6.14
CA VAL A 61 -4.95 -5.51 4.80
C VAL A 61 -6.47 -5.46 4.74
N ARG A 62 -7.15 -6.07 5.72
CA ARG A 62 -8.60 -6.05 5.82
C ARG A 62 -9.14 -4.63 5.96
N TYR A 63 -8.45 -3.78 6.74
CA TYR A 63 -8.83 -2.36 6.83
C TYR A 63 -8.74 -1.67 5.47
N LEU A 64 -7.65 -1.92 4.73
CA LEU A 64 -7.48 -1.37 3.38
C LEU A 64 -8.58 -1.85 2.41
N VAL A 65 -8.93 -3.13 2.44
CA VAL A 65 -9.91 -3.70 1.50
C VAL A 65 -11.36 -3.40 1.90
N GLU A 66 -11.73 -3.57 3.17
CA GLU A 66 -13.13 -3.44 3.59
C GLU A 66 -13.51 -2.01 3.96
N THR A 67 -12.59 -1.22 4.53
CA THR A 67 -12.88 0.13 5.02
C THR A 67 -12.45 1.20 4.05
N VAL A 68 -11.20 1.13 3.59
CA VAL A 68 -10.66 2.08 2.61
C VAL A 68 -11.12 1.74 1.19
N GLN A 69 -11.57 0.50 0.98
CA GLN A 69 -12.03 -0.02 -0.31
C GLN A 69 -10.95 0.09 -1.38
N ILE A 70 -9.69 -0.15 -1.04
CA ILE A 70 -8.58 -0.09 -2.00
C ILE A 70 -8.81 -1.05 -3.17
N SER A 71 -8.38 -0.66 -4.38
CA SER A 71 -8.38 -1.56 -5.53
C SER A 71 -7.26 -2.60 -5.44
N ASP A 72 -7.38 -3.70 -6.19
CA ASP A 72 -6.39 -4.78 -6.24
C ASP A 72 -4.99 -4.26 -6.59
N LEU A 73 -4.90 -3.38 -7.61
CA LEU A 73 -3.65 -2.71 -7.99
C LEU A 73 -3.05 -1.89 -6.83
N GLY A 74 -3.91 -1.25 -6.04
CA GLY A 74 -3.48 -0.51 -4.87
C GLY A 74 -2.97 -1.42 -3.76
N LEU A 75 -3.64 -2.55 -3.54
CA LEU A 75 -3.22 -3.55 -2.58
C LEU A 75 -1.88 -4.19 -2.98
N GLU A 76 -1.70 -4.55 -4.26
CA GLU A 76 -0.43 -5.02 -4.81
C GLU A 76 0.69 -3.99 -4.59
N SER A 77 0.42 -2.73 -4.92
CA SER A 77 1.39 -1.64 -4.72
C SER A 77 1.73 -1.44 -3.24
N PHE A 78 0.74 -1.53 -2.35
CA PHE A 78 0.94 -1.44 -0.91
C PHE A 78 1.87 -2.56 -0.41
N ILE A 79 1.63 -3.80 -0.83
CA ILE A 79 2.46 -4.95 -0.43
C ILE A 79 3.87 -4.83 -0.97
N ASP A 80 4.02 -4.41 -2.22
CA ASP A 80 5.32 -4.13 -2.82
C ASP A 80 6.09 -3.08 -2.00
N ILE A 81 5.41 -2.00 -1.60
CA ILE A 81 6.01 -0.96 -0.78
C ILE A 81 6.46 -1.50 0.59
N VAL A 82 5.59 -2.27 1.25
CA VAL A 82 5.89 -2.91 2.53
C VAL A 82 7.07 -3.86 2.42
N PHE A 83 7.16 -4.66 1.35
CA PHE A 83 8.22 -5.64 1.17
C PHE A 83 9.61 -5.03 1.05
N HIS A 84 9.69 -3.86 0.42
CA HIS A 84 10.94 -3.13 0.22
C HIS A 84 11.34 -2.19 1.36
N SER A 85 10.43 -1.97 2.32
CA SER A 85 10.72 -1.24 3.55
C SER A 85 11.63 -2.03 4.51
N ASP A 86 12.08 -1.43 5.61
CA ASP A 86 12.83 -2.11 6.67
C ASP A 86 11.93 -2.72 7.76
N LEU A 87 10.63 -2.92 7.49
CA LEU A 87 9.73 -3.66 8.39
C LEU A 87 10.27 -5.06 8.71
N ASP A 88 9.93 -5.54 9.91
CA ASP A 88 10.26 -6.88 10.35
C ASP A 88 9.74 -7.94 9.36
N GLU A 89 10.61 -8.89 8.99
CA GLU A 89 10.28 -9.94 8.02
C GLU A 89 9.00 -10.72 8.39
N PRO A 90 8.76 -11.12 9.65
CA PRO A 90 7.50 -11.75 10.04
C PRO A 90 6.26 -10.89 9.76
N VAL A 91 6.37 -9.57 9.91
CA VAL A 91 5.27 -8.62 9.65
C VAL A 91 5.00 -8.54 8.16
N LYS A 92 6.06 -8.43 7.33
CA LYS A 92 5.93 -8.43 5.87
C LYS A 92 5.25 -9.70 5.36
N GLN A 93 5.68 -10.86 5.84
CA GLN A 93 5.11 -12.14 5.43
C GLN A 93 3.64 -12.28 5.86
N ALA A 94 3.26 -11.79 7.05
CA ALA A 94 1.87 -11.78 7.48
C ALA A 94 1.00 -10.88 6.59
N LEU A 95 1.48 -9.67 6.28
CA LEU A 95 0.77 -8.74 5.40
C LEU A 95 0.62 -9.29 3.99
N LEU A 96 1.65 -9.93 3.43
CA LEU A 96 1.57 -10.57 2.11
C LEU A 96 0.59 -11.74 2.12
N ALA A 97 0.66 -12.62 3.12
CA ALA A 97 -0.25 -13.76 3.22
C ALA A 97 -1.71 -13.31 3.31
N ASP A 98 -1.98 -12.26 4.10
CA ASP A 98 -3.31 -11.67 4.19
C ASP A 98 -3.72 -11.07 2.84
N ALA A 99 -2.87 -10.29 2.18
CA ALA A 99 -3.20 -9.66 0.90
C ALA A 99 -3.46 -10.66 -0.23
N LEU A 100 -2.69 -11.75 -0.30
CA LEU A 100 -2.91 -12.83 -1.26
C LEU A 100 -4.26 -13.55 -1.06
N ALA A 101 -4.88 -13.44 0.11
CA ALA A 101 -6.23 -13.97 0.34
C ALA A 101 -7.33 -13.06 -0.24
N TRP A 102 -7.01 -11.83 -0.62
CA TRP A 102 -7.94 -10.85 -1.21
C TRP A 102 -7.70 -10.63 -2.71
N LEU A 103 -6.49 -10.90 -3.20
CA LEU A 103 -6.14 -10.86 -4.61
C LEU A 103 -6.50 -12.22 -5.25
N ASP A 104 -7.55 -12.24 -6.06
CA ASP A 104 -8.02 -13.42 -6.81
C ASP A 104 -7.16 -13.71 -8.05
#